data_AF-A0A970WU57-F1
#
_entry.id   AF-A0A970WU57-F1
#
_cell.length_a   1.000
_cell.length_b   1.000
_cell.length_c   1.000
_cell.angle_alpha   90.00
_cell.angle_beta   90.00
_cell.angle_gamma   90.00
#
_symmetry.space_group_name_H-M   'P 1'
#
loop_
_entity.id
_entity.type
_entity.pdbx_description
1 polymer ?
#
loop_
_entity_poly.entity_id
_entity_poly.type
_entity_poly.pdbx_seq_one_letter_code
_entity_poly.pdbx_strand_id
1 'polypeptide(L)'
;MDRDRLFRKALAWESLSVDEGLSLYEGASTGELMAAADELRRRLHPENHVGWIIDRNINITNVCISGCLFCNFHCRIGDAKSYITTLEEYIPRIEELFRAGGNQVLLQGGMHPRLGLDFYTALFRQLKSHFPALKLHALGPPEIVFIACKERKSYRHILEELVNAGLESLPGAGAEILSDRVRHIISPGKCKTGEWLDVMREAHRMNLVTSATMMYGHAETLRERIEHLDLLRRVQSEKPDGAWGFVTFVPWPFMEEGTELQKQGVHNRTTADDYLRLVAISRLMLNNIENIQASWLTVGVVTGQLSLHGGANDFGSIMMEENVVSAAGARYGFDAKGIQQAIRDAGFEPRYRNQAYQDDELNIKMSED
;
A
#
# COMPACT_ATOMS: atom_id res chain seq x y z
N MET A 1 20.94 -24.96 3.01
CA MET A 1 19.97 -24.92 4.11
C MET A 1 18.90 -25.97 3.83
N ASP A 2 18.39 -26.71 4.81
CA ASP A 2 17.36 -27.74 4.57
C ASP A 2 16.02 -27.06 4.25
N ARG A 3 15.55 -27.15 3.00
CA ARG A 3 14.35 -26.47 2.49
C ARG A 3 13.09 -26.94 3.22
N ASP A 4 12.98 -28.22 3.51
CA ASP A 4 11.80 -28.79 4.19
C ASP A 4 11.71 -28.25 5.62
N ARG A 5 12.86 -28.07 6.28
CA ARG A 5 12.92 -27.41 7.58
C ARG A 5 12.44 -25.95 7.51
N LEU A 6 12.81 -25.20 6.47
CA LEU A 6 12.38 -23.81 6.32
C LEU A 6 10.88 -23.70 6.06
N PHE A 7 10.30 -24.56 5.22
CA PHE A 7 8.85 -24.62 5.04
C PHE A 7 8.12 -25.00 6.33
N ARG A 8 8.59 -26.02 7.06
CA ARG A 8 8.01 -26.38 8.38
C ARG A 8 8.04 -25.21 9.37
N LYS A 9 9.14 -24.45 9.39
CA LYS A 9 9.29 -23.26 10.23
C LYS A 9 8.24 -22.20 9.86
N ALA A 10 8.14 -21.84 8.59
CA ALA A 10 7.15 -20.87 8.12
C ALA A 10 5.70 -21.33 8.39
N LEU A 11 5.40 -22.60 8.11
CA LEU A 11 4.10 -23.23 8.38
C LEU A 11 3.76 -23.32 9.88
N ALA A 12 4.74 -23.23 10.76
CA ALA A 12 4.56 -23.13 12.20
C ALA A 12 4.39 -21.68 12.70
N TRP A 13 4.24 -20.72 11.78
CA TRP A 13 4.21 -19.27 12.07
C TRP A 13 5.50 -18.76 12.72
N GLU A 14 6.59 -19.51 12.63
CA GLU A 14 7.89 -19.04 13.10
C GLU A 14 8.53 -18.10 12.08
N SER A 15 9.18 -17.08 12.60
CA SER A 15 9.82 -16.06 11.78
C SER A 15 11.03 -16.58 11.03
N LEU A 16 11.05 -16.35 9.71
CA LEU A 16 12.21 -16.57 8.86
C LEU A 16 13.19 -15.39 8.94
N SER A 17 14.48 -15.67 8.97
CA SER A 17 15.53 -14.66 8.78
C SER A 17 15.62 -14.24 7.31
N VAL A 18 16.34 -13.14 7.04
CA VAL A 18 16.61 -12.68 5.67
C VAL A 18 17.30 -13.77 4.84
N ASP A 19 18.29 -14.46 5.40
CA ASP A 19 19.02 -15.52 4.69
C ASP A 19 18.17 -16.77 4.45
N GLU A 20 17.28 -17.11 5.41
CA GLU A 20 16.31 -18.20 5.25
C GLU A 20 15.28 -17.87 4.16
N GLY A 21 14.73 -16.65 4.17
CA GLY A 21 13.79 -16.15 3.16
C GLY A 21 14.41 -16.10 1.77
N LEU A 22 15.65 -15.61 1.66
CA LEU A 22 16.40 -15.60 0.40
C LEU A 22 16.68 -17.02 -0.10
N SER A 23 17.11 -17.92 0.78
CA SER A 23 17.35 -19.33 0.42
C SER A 23 16.07 -20.03 -0.08
N LEU A 24 14.90 -19.72 0.49
CA LEU A 24 13.62 -20.22 -0.03
C LEU A 24 13.29 -19.60 -1.38
N TYR A 25 13.42 -18.27 -1.51
CA TYR A 25 13.10 -17.57 -2.76
C TYR A 25 13.99 -18.04 -3.92
N GLU A 26 15.26 -18.35 -3.69
CA GLU A 26 16.16 -18.80 -4.77
C GLU A 26 16.06 -20.31 -5.02
N GLY A 27 15.81 -21.11 -3.97
CA GLY A 27 15.91 -22.56 -4.02
C GLY A 27 14.61 -23.33 -4.19
N ALA A 28 13.44 -22.71 -4.02
CA ALA A 28 12.14 -23.35 -4.19
C ALA A 28 11.51 -23.03 -5.55
N SER A 29 10.77 -24.00 -6.10
CA SER A 29 9.91 -23.76 -7.26
C SER A 29 8.73 -22.85 -6.89
N THR A 30 8.12 -22.21 -7.89
CA THR A 30 6.97 -21.32 -7.65
C THR A 30 5.81 -22.08 -7.03
N GLY A 31 5.56 -23.32 -7.49
CA GLY A 31 4.53 -24.18 -6.93
C GLY A 31 4.76 -24.53 -5.46
N GLU A 32 6.00 -24.81 -5.04
CA GLU A 32 6.32 -25.07 -3.62
C GLU A 32 6.05 -23.84 -2.75
N LEU A 33 6.47 -22.64 -3.20
CA LEU A 33 6.22 -21.38 -2.48
C LEU A 33 4.71 -21.09 -2.38
N MET A 34 4.00 -21.18 -3.49
CA MET A 34 2.56 -20.91 -3.54
C MET A 34 1.77 -21.89 -2.68
N ALA A 35 2.09 -23.18 -2.71
CA ALA A 35 1.40 -24.19 -1.91
C ALA A 35 1.55 -23.92 -0.40
N ALA A 36 2.76 -23.61 0.07
CA ALA A 36 2.99 -23.28 1.47
C ALA A 36 2.32 -21.96 1.88
N ALA A 37 2.37 -20.94 1.02
CA ALA A 37 1.72 -19.66 1.26
C ALA A 37 0.19 -19.76 1.28
N ASP A 38 -0.39 -20.55 0.38
CA ASP A 38 -1.82 -20.83 0.35
C ASP A 38 -2.29 -21.57 1.61
N GLU A 39 -1.50 -22.53 2.09
CA GLU A 39 -1.79 -23.22 3.34
C GLU A 39 -1.85 -22.23 4.53
N LEU A 40 -0.89 -21.31 4.65
CA LEU A 40 -0.96 -20.25 5.66
C LEU A 40 -2.18 -19.34 5.48
N ARG A 41 -2.49 -18.97 4.24
CA ARG A 41 -3.66 -18.14 3.92
C ARG A 41 -4.95 -18.81 4.35
N ARG A 42 -5.15 -20.09 4.04
CA ARG A 42 -6.34 -20.86 4.44
C ARG A 42 -6.46 -21.03 5.95
N ARG A 43 -5.33 -21.07 6.67
CA ARG A 43 -5.32 -21.10 8.15
C ARG A 43 -5.74 -19.76 8.76
N LEU A 44 -5.34 -18.64 8.17
CA LEU A 44 -5.75 -17.29 8.62
C LEU A 44 -7.18 -16.95 8.21
N HIS A 45 -7.57 -17.32 6.99
CA HIS A 45 -8.84 -16.94 6.35
C HIS A 45 -9.60 -18.20 5.90
N PRO A 46 -10.14 -19.00 6.83
CA PRO A 46 -10.75 -20.31 6.53
C PRO A 46 -12.08 -20.22 5.76
N GLU A 47 -12.73 -19.06 5.79
CA GLU A 47 -14.05 -18.83 5.18
C GLU A 47 -14.01 -18.73 3.65
N ASN A 48 -12.83 -18.80 3.04
CA ASN A 48 -12.64 -18.67 1.59
C ASN A 48 -13.10 -17.30 1.02
N HIS A 49 -13.23 -16.31 1.91
CA HIS A 49 -13.50 -14.92 1.56
C HIS A 49 -12.25 -14.23 1.00
N VAL A 50 -12.46 -13.36 0.02
CA VAL A 50 -11.44 -12.45 -0.52
C VAL A 50 -11.95 -11.02 -0.43
N GLY A 51 -11.19 -10.19 0.27
CA GLY A 51 -11.53 -8.79 0.50
C GLY A 51 -11.51 -7.95 -0.76
N TRP A 52 -12.42 -6.99 -0.87
CA TRP A 52 -12.38 -5.91 -1.86
C TRP A 52 -13.06 -4.66 -1.30
N ILE A 53 -12.75 -3.49 -1.86
CA ILE A 53 -13.30 -2.20 -1.40
C ILE A 53 -13.55 -1.24 -2.57
N ILE A 54 -14.38 -0.22 -2.34
CA ILE A 54 -14.52 0.93 -3.22
C ILE A 54 -13.85 2.12 -2.55
N ASP A 55 -12.76 2.60 -3.14
CA ASP A 55 -12.08 3.82 -2.71
C ASP A 55 -11.77 4.72 -3.91
N ARG A 56 -11.32 5.94 -3.58
CA ARG A 56 -10.92 6.91 -4.60
C ARG A 56 -9.61 7.57 -4.22
N ASN A 57 -8.65 7.56 -5.14
CA ASN A 57 -7.44 8.35 -4.98
C ASN A 57 -7.75 9.79 -5.41
N ILE A 58 -7.45 10.75 -4.55
CA ILE A 58 -7.51 12.17 -4.92
C ILE A 58 -6.20 12.81 -4.51
N ASN A 59 -5.49 13.38 -5.48
CA ASN A 59 -4.20 13.99 -5.20
C ASN A 59 -4.37 15.42 -4.67
N ILE A 60 -3.68 15.77 -3.58
CA ILE A 60 -3.73 17.11 -2.98
C ILE A 60 -3.05 18.15 -3.87
N THR A 61 -1.91 17.76 -4.44
CA THR A 61 -1.08 18.59 -5.32
C THR A 61 -0.08 17.69 -6.06
N ASN A 62 0.33 18.11 -7.25
CA ASN A 62 1.43 17.48 -7.98
C ASN A 62 2.80 18.17 -7.76
N VAL A 63 2.86 19.27 -7.01
CA VAL A 63 4.12 19.94 -6.69
C VAL A 63 4.87 19.15 -5.62
N CYS A 64 6.07 18.66 -5.94
CA CYS A 64 6.84 17.83 -5.01
C CYS A 64 8.33 18.16 -5.05
N ILE A 65 8.95 18.32 -3.88
CA ILE A 65 10.41 18.49 -3.77
C ILE A 65 11.20 17.19 -3.82
N SER A 66 10.53 16.04 -3.80
CA SER A 66 11.20 14.75 -3.64
C SER A 66 12.11 14.36 -4.79
N GLY A 67 11.79 14.80 -6.02
CA GLY A 67 12.53 14.44 -7.24
C GLY A 67 12.62 12.93 -7.50
N CYS A 68 11.51 12.20 -7.38
CA CYS A 68 11.49 10.75 -7.64
C CYS A 68 11.63 10.45 -9.13
N LEU A 69 12.63 9.65 -9.49
CA LEU A 69 12.93 9.35 -10.90
C LEU A 69 11.91 8.38 -11.54
N PHE A 70 11.12 7.67 -10.73
CA PHE A 70 10.07 6.76 -11.19
C PHE A 70 8.69 7.43 -11.34
N CYS A 71 8.54 8.71 -10.97
CA CYS A 71 7.23 9.35 -10.84
C CYS A 71 7.01 10.41 -11.92
N ASN A 72 6.12 10.14 -12.87
CA ASN A 72 5.75 11.10 -13.93
C ASN A 72 4.79 12.21 -13.45
N PHE A 73 4.13 11.98 -12.31
CA PHE A 73 3.10 12.86 -11.78
C PHE A 73 3.66 14.20 -11.27
N HIS A 74 4.83 14.18 -10.64
CA HIS A 74 5.32 15.36 -9.94
C HIS A 74 5.75 16.53 -10.86
N CYS A 75 5.74 17.73 -10.30
CA CYS A 75 6.20 18.95 -10.94
C CYS A 75 6.97 19.84 -9.95
N ARG A 76 7.68 20.84 -10.47
CA ARG A 76 8.31 21.89 -9.67
C ARG A 76 7.30 22.99 -9.37
N ILE A 77 7.60 23.78 -8.35
CA ILE A 77 6.80 24.96 -8.03
C ILE A 77 6.89 25.99 -9.17
N GLY A 78 5.75 26.51 -9.60
CA GLY A 78 5.67 27.46 -10.71
C GLY A 78 5.63 26.82 -12.10
N ASP A 79 5.71 25.49 -12.21
CA ASP A 79 5.40 24.82 -13.47
C ASP A 79 3.95 25.08 -13.87
N ALA A 80 3.67 25.26 -15.17
CA ALA A 80 2.32 25.54 -15.67
C ALA A 80 1.30 24.43 -15.34
N LYS A 81 1.78 23.20 -15.15
CA LYS A 81 0.95 22.04 -14.74
C LYS A 81 0.74 21.94 -13.23
N SER A 82 1.32 22.83 -12.42
CA SER A 82 1.19 22.78 -10.96
C SER A 82 -0.23 23.10 -10.52
N TYR A 83 -0.75 22.33 -9.57
CA TYR A 83 -2.07 22.57 -8.99
C TYR A 83 -2.12 22.23 -7.50
N ILE A 84 -3.11 22.78 -6.81
CA ILE A 84 -3.58 22.32 -5.50
C ILE A 84 -5.08 22.10 -5.66
N THR A 85 -5.57 20.91 -5.31
CA THR A 85 -6.99 20.59 -5.49
C THR A 85 -7.84 21.42 -4.54
N THR A 86 -8.88 22.07 -5.08
CA THR A 86 -9.76 22.92 -4.28
C THR A 86 -10.93 22.13 -3.69
N LEU A 87 -11.61 22.71 -2.70
CA LEU A 87 -12.77 22.06 -2.08
C LEU A 87 -13.91 21.83 -3.09
N GLU A 88 -14.08 22.74 -4.04
CA GLU A 88 -15.05 22.63 -5.15
C GLU A 88 -14.74 21.46 -6.09
N GLU A 89 -13.47 21.05 -6.18
CA GLU A 89 -13.06 19.86 -6.93
C GLU A 89 -13.20 18.58 -6.10
N TYR A 90 -12.98 18.65 -4.78
CA TYR A 90 -13.12 17.52 -3.86
C TYR A 90 -14.58 17.06 -3.72
N ILE A 91 -15.51 18.00 -3.48
CA ILE A 91 -16.92 17.71 -3.19
C ILE A 91 -17.56 16.78 -4.23
N PRO A 92 -17.60 17.11 -5.54
CA PRO A 92 -18.28 16.27 -6.53
C PRO A 92 -17.64 14.89 -6.67
N ARG A 93 -16.31 14.78 -6.48
CA ARG A 93 -15.58 13.49 -6.54
C ARG A 93 -15.93 12.59 -5.37
N ILE A 94 -16.10 13.16 -4.17
CA ILE A 94 -16.52 12.44 -2.97
C ILE A 94 -18.00 12.06 -3.06
N GLU A 95 -18.87 12.94 -3.56
CA GLU A 95 -20.28 12.59 -3.80
C GLU A 95 -20.43 11.43 -4.81
N GLU A 96 -19.59 11.37 -5.83
CA GLU A 96 -19.54 10.24 -6.75
C GLU A 96 -19.10 8.94 -6.06
N LEU A 97 -18.08 9.01 -5.20
CA LEU A 97 -17.63 7.88 -4.38
C LEU A 97 -18.76 7.33 -3.50
N PHE A 98 -19.47 8.19 -2.78
CA PHE A 98 -20.62 7.78 -1.96
C PHE A 98 -21.74 7.17 -2.79
N ARG A 99 -22.03 7.71 -3.98
CA ARG A 99 -23.02 7.12 -4.90
C ARG A 99 -22.61 5.74 -5.40
N ALA A 100 -21.31 5.48 -5.54
CA ALA A 100 -20.77 4.17 -5.89
C ALA A 100 -20.77 3.16 -4.73
N GLY A 101 -21.13 3.58 -3.51
CA GLY A 101 -21.14 2.74 -2.31
C GLY A 101 -19.83 2.76 -1.50
N GLY A 102 -18.83 3.52 -1.95
CA GLY A 102 -17.59 3.73 -1.20
C GLY A 102 -17.71 4.89 -0.22
N ASN A 103 -16.85 4.91 0.80
CA ASN A 103 -16.77 6.02 1.74
C ASN A 103 -15.33 6.42 2.07
N GLN A 104 -14.33 5.89 1.37
CA GLN A 104 -12.92 6.17 1.63
C GLN A 104 -12.24 6.93 0.50
N VAL A 105 -11.45 7.95 0.87
CA VAL A 105 -10.48 8.57 -0.02
C VAL A 105 -9.04 8.27 0.40
N LEU A 106 -8.23 7.88 -0.58
CA LEU A 106 -6.77 7.91 -0.47
C LEU A 106 -6.28 9.31 -0.86
N LEU A 107 -5.93 10.13 0.12
CA LEU A 107 -5.44 11.50 -0.10
C LEU A 107 -3.92 11.54 -0.05
N GLN A 108 -3.28 11.67 -1.20
CA GLN A 108 -1.82 11.72 -1.32
C GLN A 108 -1.39 12.93 -2.13
N GLY A 109 -0.14 13.37 -2.01
CA GLY A 109 0.29 14.51 -2.79
C GLY A 109 1.79 14.67 -2.84
N GLY A 110 2.21 15.67 -3.61
CA GLY A 110 3.60 16.11 -3.53
C GLY A 110 3.90 16.81 -2.21
N MET A 111 5.15 16.71 -1.76
CA MET A 111 5.68 17.47 -0.63
C MET A 111 5.87 18.94 -1.06
N HIS A 112 4.78 19.71 -1.05
CA HIS A 112 4.74 21.09 -1.53
C HIS A 112 5.38 22.05 -0.49
N PRO A 113 6.42 22.84 -0.84
CA PRO A 113 7.15 23.70 0.11
C PRO A 113 6.31 24.71 0.90
N ARG A 114 5.23 25.19 0.30
CA ARG A 114 4.30 26.17 0.90
C ARG A 114 3.17 25.55 1.75
N LEU A 115 2.97 24.22 1.73
CA LEU A 115 1.90 23.57 2.50
C LEU A 115 2.49 23.02 3.81
N GLY A 116 2.01 23.55 4.94
CA GLY A 116 2.38 23.12 6.30
C GLY A 116 1.23 22.41 7.00
N LEU A 117 1.39 22.11 8.29
CA LEU A 117 0.41 21.37 9.08
C LEU A 117 -0.97 22.02 9.10
N ASP A 118 -1.03 23.36 9.18
CA ASP A 118 -2.28 24.13 9.19
C ASP A 118 -3.12 23.88 7.93
N PHE A 119 -2.48 23.74 6.76
CA PHE A 119 -3.18 23.46 5.52
C PHE A 119 -3.85 22.08 5.56
N TYR A 120 -3.10 21.04 5.95
CA TYR A 120 -3.64 19.67 5.99
C TYR A 120 -4.74 19.52 7.04
N THR A 121 -4.56 20.09 8.23
CA THR A 121 -5.59 20.03 9.28
C THR A 121 -6.84 20.84 8.91
N ALA A 122 -6.70 21.98 8.23
CA ALA A 122 -7.85 22.73 7.71
C ALA A 122 -8.60 21.93 6.64
N LEU A 123 -7.88 21.34 5.68
CA LEU A 123 -8.47 20.50 4.64
C LEU A 123 -9.24 19.32 5.24
N PHE A 124 -8.65 18.58 6.18
CA PHE A 124 -9.31 17.43 6.79
C PHE A 124 -10.57 17.84 7.56
N ARG A 125 -10.52 18.91 8.35
CA ARG A 125 -11.71 19.43 9.06
C ARG A 125 -12.81 19.86 8.09
N GLN A 126 -12.45 20.52 6.98
CA GLN A 126 -13.41 20.89 5.94
C GLN A 126 -14.06 19.66 5.31
N LEU A 127 -13.27 18.69 4.86
CA LEU A 127 -13.80 17.46 4.25
C LEU A 127 -14.70 16.69 5.22
N LYS A 128 -14.32 16.58 6.50
CA LYS A 128 -15.15 15.97 7.55
C LYS A 128 -16.42 16.76 7.85
N SER A 129 -16.37 18.08 7.79
CA SER A 129 -17.56 18.93 7.95
C SER A 129 -18.57 18.73 6.82
N HIS A 130 -18.10 18.55 5.58
CA HIS A 130 -18.95 18.28 4.43
C HIS A 130 -19.42 16.81 4.39
N PHE A 131 -18.56 15.88 4.76
CA PHE A 131 -18.79 14.44 4.70
C PHE A 131 -18.37 13.76 6.00
N PRO A 132 -19.20 13.79 7.07
CA PRO A 132 -18.85 13.21 8.37
C PRO A 132 -18.51 11.71 8.32
N ALA A 133 -19.14 10.98 7.39
CA ALA A 133 -18.92 9.55 7.19
C ALA A 133 -17.68 9.21 6.33
N LEU A 134 -17.03 10.21 5.70
CA LEU A 134 -15.90 9.98 4.81
C LEU A 134 -14.68 9.50 5.59
N LYS A 135 -14.10 8.38 5.20
CA LYS A 135 -12.86 7.84 5.73
C LYS A 135 -11.64 8.48 5.08
N LEU A 136 -10.77 9.06 5.90
CA LEU A 136 -9.52 9.68 5.43
C LEU A 136 -8.35 8.71 5.61
N HIS A 137 -7.97 8.03 4.52
CA HIS A 137 -6.71 7.30 4.39
C HIS A 137 -5.70 8.24 3.73
N ALA A 138 -4.94 9.01 4.51
CA ALA A 138 -4.27 10.19 3.96
C ALA A 138 -2.78 10.29 4.33
N LEU A 139 -2.03 10.91 3.40
CA LEU A 139 -0.59 11.13 3.45
C LEU A 139 0.21 9.82 3.47
N GLY A 140 1.50 9.90 3.74
CA GLY A 140 2.36 8.76 4.00
C GLY A 140 3.55 9.20 4.84
N PRO A 141 4.40 8.27 5.30
CA PRO A 141 5.55 8.65 6.10
C PRO A 141 6.46 9.73 5.50
N PRO A 142 6.72 9.80 4.17
CA PRO A 142 7.48 10.91 3.60
C PRO A 142 6.83 12.26 3.84
N GLU A 143 5.51 12.41 3.66
CA GLU A 143 4.81 13.66 3.97
C GLU A 143 4.86 13.98 5.47
N ILE A 144 4.70 12.99 6.35
CA ILE A 144 4.80 13.21 7.81
C ILE A 144 6.19 13.71 8.19
N VAL A 145 7.25 13.11 7.67
CA VAL A 145 8.64 13.55 7.90
C VAL A 145 8.85 14.97 7.37
N PHE A 146 8.36 15.26 6.16
CA PHE A 146 8.45 16.59 5.57
C PHE A 146 7.76 17.66 6.42
N ILE A 147 6.52 17.41 6.86
CA ILE A 147 5.76 18.32 7.71
C ILE A 147 6.45 18.48 9.07
N ALA A 148 6.88 17.39 9.71
CA ALA A 148 7.58 17.43 10.99
C ALA A 148 8.85 18.28 10.94
N CYS A 149 9.64 18.14 9.87
CA CYS A 149 10.83 18.96 9.63
C CYS A 149 10.47 20.44 9.45
N LYS A 150 9.45 20.73 8.63
CA LYS A 150 8.96 22.09 8.35
C LYS A 150 8.44 22.80 9.60
N GLU A 151 7.67 22.11 10.43
CA GLU A 151 7.07 22.64 11.65
C GLU A 151 8.03 22.58 12.86
N ARG A 152 9.16 21.87 12.74
CA ARG A 152 10.11 21.58 13.83
C ARG A 152 9.43 20.90 15.01
N LYS A 153 8.64 19.87 14.71
CA LYS A 153 7.86 19.09 15.68
C LYS A 153 8.17 17.59 15.55
N SER A 154 7.80 16.80 16.56
CA SER A 154 7.92 15.34 16.50
C SER A 154 6.87 14.73 15.57
N TYR A 155 7.14 13.54 15.03
CA TYR A 155 6.16 12.78 14.23
C TYR A 155 4.86 12.55 15.01
N ARG A 156 4.98 12.23 16.31
CA ARG A 156 3.86 12.10 17.24
C ARG A 156 2.95 13.32 17.22
N HIS A 157 3.51 14.52 17.37
CA HIS A 157 2.73 15.75 17.39
C HIS A 157 2.02 16.00 16.04
N ILE A 158 2.72 15.78 14.92
CA ILE A 158 2.12 15.92 13.58
C ILE A 158 0.93 14.96 13.42
N LEU A 159 1.12 13.69 13.78
CA LEU A 159 0.05 12.68 13.69
C LEU A 159 -1.12 13.00 14.62
N GLU A 160 -0.87 13.47 15.85
CA GLU A 160 -1.94 13.87 16.78
C GLU A 160 -2.80 14.99 16.22
N GLU A 161 -2.19 16.04 15.67
CA GLU A 161 -2.92 17.15 15.06
C GLU A 161 -3.73 16.70 13.82
N LEU A 162 -3.19 15.80 13.00
CA LEU A 162 -3.89 15.25 11.84
C LEU A 162 -5.06 14.36 12.25
N VAL A 163 -4.90 13.49 13.26
CA VAL A 163 -5.97 12.65 13.81
C VAL A 163 -7.07 13.53 14.41
N ASN A 164 -6.70 14.54 15.20
CA ASN A 164 -7.66 15.51 15.74
C ASN A 164 -8.41 16.29 14.64
N ALA A 165 -7.81 16.44 13.46
CA ALA A 165 -8.44 17.06 12.30
C ALA A 165 -9.30 16.10 11.46
N GLY A 166 -9.20 14.78 11.69
CA GLY A 166 -10.03 13.77 11.04
C GLY A 166 -9.30 12.66 10.29
N LEU A 167 -7.97 12.58 10.37
CA LEU A 167 -7.22 11.44 9.84
C LEU A 167 -7.64 10.14 10.55
N GLU A 168 -7.92 9.08 9.79
CA GLU A 168 -8.34 7.78 10.36
C GLU A 168 -7.36 6.65 10.10
N SER A 169 -6.56 6.75 9.04
CA SER A 169 -5.53 5.75 8.75
C SER A 169 -4.38 6.34 7.95
N LEU A 170 -3.19 5.78 8.13
CA LEU A 170 -1.96 6.21 7.46
C LEU A 170 -1.54 5.20 6.38
N PRO A 171 -1.55 5.58 5.10
CA PRO A 171 -1.04 4.75 4.01
C PRO A 171 0.43 4.38 4.16
N GLY A 172 0.76 3.15 3.77
CA GLY A 172 2.13 2.63 3.64
C GLY A 172 2.94 3.21 2.49
N ALA A 173 2.46 4.27 1.86
CA ALA A 173 3.05 4.81 0.65
C ALA A 173 4.44 5.43 0.89
N GLY A 174 5.22 5.48 -0.19
CA GLY A 174 6.58 6.01 -0.15
C GLY A 174 7.60 5.13 0.55
N ALA A 175 7.24 3.88 0.84
CA ALA A 175 8.18 2.84 1.24
C ALA A 175 9.09 2.45 0.06
N GLU A 176 8.52 2.26 -1.14
CA GLU A 176 9.19 1.68 -2.31
C GLU A 176 10.02 0.44 -1.91
N ILE A 177 11.33 0.61 -1.77
CA ILE A 177 12.20 -0.33 -1.07
C ILE A 177 12.81 0.39 0.15
N LEU A 178 12.68 -0.23 1.30
CA LEU A 178 13.26 0.20 2.57
C LEU A 178 14.77 -0.12 2.61
N SER A 179 15.52 0.48 1.69
CA SER A 179 16.98 0.46 1.59
C SER A 179 17.45 1.86 1.22
N ASP A 180 18.29 2.47 2.05
CA ASP A 180 18.80 3.83 1.80
C ASP A 180 19.62 3.90 0.51
N ARG A 181 20.28 2.80 0.11
CA ARG A 181 20.97 2.69 -1.18
C ARG A 181 19.97 2.85 -2.34
N VAL A 182 18.87 2.10 -2.31
CA VAL A 182 17.85 2.15 -3.35
C VAL A 182 17.16 3.50 -3.36
N ARG A 183 16.78 4.02 -2.18
CA ARG A 183 16.12 5.33 -2.05
C ARG A 183 16.98 6.47 -2.58
N HIS A 184 18.30 6.42 -2.39
CA HIS A 184 19.22 7.40 -2.98
C HIS A 184 19.20 7.38 -4.51
N ILE A 185 19.05 6.20 -5.11
CA ILE A 185 19.00 6.04 -6.58
C ILE A 185 17.66 6.54 -7.12
N ILE A 186 16.53 6.11 -6.53
CA ILE A 186 15.22 6.29 -7.16
C ILE A 186 14.43 7.51 -6.65
N SER A 187 14.72 7.98 -5.44
CA SER A 187 13.94 9.02 -4.74
C SER A 187 14.78 9.79 -3.71
N PRO A 188 15.83 10.50 -4.14
CA PRO A 188 16.83 11.07 -3.24
C PRO A 188 16.29 12.13 -2.25
N GLY A 189 15.15 12.77 -2.57
CA GLY A 189 14.50 13.73 -1.69
C GLY A 189 13.41 13.16 -0.78
N LYS A 190 13.14 11.85 -0.79
CA LYS A 190 12.26 11.21 0.22
C LYS A 190 13.02 11.02 1.54
N CYS A 191 12.27 10.79 2.62
CA CYS A 191 12.81 10.39 3.91
C CYS A 191 13.65 9.11 3.82
N LYS A 192 14.55 8.88 4.76
CA LYS A 192 15.34 7.65 4.88
C LYS A 192 14.48 6.48 5.37
N THR A 193 15.02 5.28 5.29
CA THR A 193 14.40 4.04 5.77
C THR A 193 14.04 4.13 7.26
N GLY A 194 14.99 4.57 8.09
CA GLY A 194 14.76 4.73 9.54
C GLY A 194 13.60 5.68 9.84
N GLU A 195 13.55 6.84 9.17
CA GLU A 195 12.50 7.83 9.36
C GLU A 195 11.12 7.30 8.94
N TRP A 196 11.05 6.54 7.83
CA TRP A 196 9.80 5.89 7.39
C TRP A 196 9.29 4.91 8.47
N LEU A 197 10.18 4.08 9.01
CA LEU A 197 9.85 3.11 10.06
C LEU A 197 9.45 3.81 11.37
N ASP A 198 10.12 4.90 11.74
CA ASP A 198 9.83 5.64 12.97
C ASP A 198 8.46 6.32 12.93
N VAL A 199 8.04 6.86 11.79
CA VAL A 199 6.67 7.35 11.63
C VAL A 199 5.65 6.22 11.83
N MET A 200 5.89 5.05 11.22
CA MET A 200 4.97 3.92 11.38
C MET A 200 4.91 3.42 12.82
N ARG A 201 6.05 3.36 13.53
CA ARG A 201 6.08 3.06 14.97
C ARG A 201 5.23 4.02 15.78
N GLU A 202 5.33 5.32 15.52
CA GLU A 202 4.50 6.32 16.22
C GLU A 202 3.02 6.16 15.89
N ALA A 203 2.67 5.91 14.63
CA ALA A 203 1.30 5.61 14.22
C ALA A 203 0.75 4.37 14.94
N HIS A 204 1.55 3.30 15.07
CA HIS A 204 1.15 2.08 15.78
C HIS A 204 0.98 2.31 17.28
N ARG A 205 1.85 3.11 17.90
CA ARG A 205 1.72 3.55 19.31
C ARG A 205 0.47 4.39 19.55
N MET A 206 -0.05 5.04 18.51
CA MET A 206 -1.32 5.78 18.53
C MET A 206 -2.54 4.89 18.25
N ASN A 207 -2.35 3.59 18.02
CA ASN A 207 -3.36 2.68 17.52
C ASN A 207 -4.01 3.17 16.21
N LEU A 208 -3.23 3.80 15.34
CA LEU A 208 -3.68 4.21 14.02
C LEU A 208 -3.63 3.00 13.07
N VAL A 209 -4.67 2.84 12.25
CA VAL A 209 -4.68 1.83 11.18
C VAL A 209 -3.63 2.22 10.13
N THR A 210 -2.75 1.29 9.76
CA THR A 210 -1.72 1.55 8.74
C THR A 210 -1.66 0.43 7.72
N SER A 211 -1.15 0.73 6.52
CA SER A 211 -0.80 -0.28 5.52
C SER A 211 0.72 -0.29 5.31
N ALA A 212 1.24 -1.37 4.74
CA ALA A 212 2.62 -1.47 4.29
C ALA A 212 2.64 -1.72 2.78
N THR A 213 3.63 -1.16 2.08
CA THR A 213 3.71 -1.28 0.63
C THR A 213 5.11 -1.55 0.13
N MET A 214 5.22 -2.14 -1.06
CA MET A 214 6.50 -2.34 -1.73
C MET A 214 6.37 -2.20 -3.24
N MET A 215 6.91 -1.13 -3.79
CA MET A 215 7.17 -1.02 -5.22
C MET A 215 8.53 -1.67 -5.52
N TYR A 216 8.56 -2.67 -6.41
CA TYR A 216 9.78 -3.43 -6.74
C TYR A 216 9.97 -3.56 -8.25
N GLY A 217 11.08 -4.14 -8.70
CA GLY A 217 11.39 -4.35 -10.11
C GLY A 217 12.15 -3.19 -10.74
N HIS A 218 12.96 -2.47 -9.94
CA HIS A 218 13.75 -1.33 -10.37
C HIS A 218 15.23 -1.50 -9.98
N ALA A 219 15.76 -0.68 -9.08
CA ALA A 219 17.19 -0.60 -8.75
C ALA A 219 17.61 -1.51 -7.59
N GLU A 220 16.67 -2.21 -6.96
CA GLU A 220 16.90 -3.08 -5.81
C GLU A 220 17.40 -4.48 -6.18
N THR A 221 18.10 -5.09 -5.23
CA THR A 221 18.45 -6.50 -5.26
C THR A 221 17.33 -7.35 -4.67
N LEU A 222 17.33 -8.65 -4.97
CA LEU A 222 16.41 -9.59 -4.32
C LEU A 222 16.56 -9.58 -2.79
N ARG A 223 17.79 -9.52 -2.29
CA ARG A 223 18.06 -9.42 -0.85
C ARG A 223 17.36 -8.22 -0.22
N GLU A 224 17.41 -7.05 -0.86
CA GLU A 224 16.75 -5.83 -0.33
C GLU A 224 15.22 -5.95 -0.33
N ARG A 225 14.62 -6.75 -1.23
CA ARG A 225 13.18 -7.08 -1.14
C ARG A 225 12.87 -7.92 0.09
N ILE A 226 13.70 -8.92 0.39
CA ILE A 226 13.52 -9.78 1.58
C ILE A 226 13.81 -9.00 2.87
N GLU A 227 14.82 -8.12 2.88
CA GLU A 227 15.11 -7.21 3.99
C GLU A 227 13.97 -6.23 4.24
N HIS A 228 13.32 -5.72 3.19
CA HIS A 228 12.11 -4.91 3.32
C HIS A 228 11.04 -5.66 4.11
N LEU A 229 10.71 -6.91 3.74
CA LEU A 229 9.71 -7.73 4.44
C LEU A 229 10.10 -7.97 5.90
N ASP A 230 11.38 -8.22 6.18
CA ASP A 230 11.89 -8.40 7.54
C ASP A 230 11.74 -7.12 8.39
N LEU A 231 12.02 -5.94 7.81
CA LEU A 231 11.83 -4.65 8.49
C LEU A 231 10.36 -4.40 8.83
N LEU A 232 9.44 -4.67 7.90
CA LEU A 232 8.00 -4.54 8.15
C LEU A 232 7.55 -5.47 9.28
N ARG A 233 7.95 -6.75 9.23
CA ARG A 233 7.63 -7.73 10.29
C ARG A 233 8.15 -7.29 11.65
N ARG A 234 9.37 -6.74 11.72
CA ARG A 234 9.96 -6.25 12.98
C ARG A 234 9.15 -5.08 13.55
N VAL A 235 8.84 -4.06 12.75
CA VAL A 235 8.00 -2.93 13.20
C VAL A 235 6.63 -3.42 13.65
N GLN A 236 6.03 -4.36 12.92
CA GLN A 236 4.76 -4.97 13.30
C GLN A 236 4.83 -5.69 14.66
N SER A 237 5.95 -6.33 14.98
CA SER A 237 6.16 -6.98 16.28
C SER A 237 6.43 -5.99 17.43
N GLU A 238 6.80 -4.74 17.14
CA GLU A 238 7.05 -3.70 18.14
C GLU A 238 5.77 -2.93 18.54
N LYS A 239 4.66 -3.13 17.83
CA LYS A 239 3.39 -2.43 18.12
C LYS A 239 2.84 -2.85 19.50
N PRO A 240 2.13 -1.96 20.22
CA PRO A 240 1.45 -2.35 21.45
C PRO A 240 0.45 -3.49 21.23
N ASP A 241 0.26 -4.32 22.25
CA ASP A 241 -0.74 -5.40 22.21
C ASP A 241 -2.14 -4.82 21.93
N GLY A 242 -2.89 -5.47 21.04
CA GLY A 242 -4.20 -5.02 20.61
C GLY A 242 -4.21 -3.81 19.67
N ALA A 243 -3.06 -3.19 19.38
CA ALA A 243 -3.00 -2.14 18.37
C ALA A 243 -3.15 -2.69 16.95
N TRP A 244 -3.70 -1.91 16.03
CA TRP A 244 -3.87 -2.29 14.63
C TRP A 244 -2.54 -2.65 13.95
N GLY A 245 -1.59 -1.72 13.95
CA GLY A 245 -0.34 -1.90 13.21
C GLY A 245 -0.57 -1.83 11.70
N PHE A 246 0.23 -2.59 10.95
CA PHE A 246 0.00 -2.85 9.53
C PHE A 246 -1.13 -3.87 9.36
N VAL A 247 -2.27 -3.43 8.83
CA VAL A 247 -3.41 -4.32 8.58
C VAL A 247 -3.30 -5.05 7.24
N THR A 248 -2.49 -4.54 6.31
CA THR A 248 -2.28 -5.14 4.98
C THR A 248 -0.90 -4.82 4.42
N PHE A 249 -0.37 -5.75 3.62
CA PHE A 249 0.81 -5.55 2.79
C PHE A 249 0.45 -5.60 1.30
N VAL A 250 0.94 -4.61 0.54
CA VAL A 250 0.63 -4.47 -0.89
C VAL A 250 1.93 -4.39 -1.71
N PRO A 251 2.34 -5.46 -2.41
CA PRO A 251 3.44 -5.42 -3.36
C PRO A 251 2.96 -5.11 -4.78
N TRP A 252 3.70 -4.28 -5.53
CA TRP A 252 3.47 -4.08 -6.95
C TRP A 252 4.76 -3.81 -7.74
N PRO A 253 4.82 -4.22 -9.01
CA PRO A 253 5.96 -3.91 -9.87
C PRO A 253 6.00 -2.43 -10.26
N PHE A 254 7.20 -1.92 -10.49
CA PHE A 254 7.49 -0.60 -11.03
C PHE A 254 6.95 -0.47 -12.46
N MET A 255 6.17 0.58 -12.69
CA MET A 255 5.66 0.91 -14.02
C MET A 255 6.60 1.92 -14.67
N GLU A 256 7.25 1.53 -15.77
CA GLU A 256 8.41 2.26 -16.30
C GLU A 256 8.08 3.34 -17.34
N GLU A 257 6.91 3.30 -17.96
CA GLU A 257 6.60 4.06 -19.17
C GLU A 257 6.81 5.57 -18.98
N GLY A 258 7.73 6.16 -19.74
CA GLY A 258 8.00 7.61 -19.76
C GLY A 258 8.78 8.15 -18.57
N THR A 259 9.13 7.31 -17.60
CA THR A 259 9.83 7.71 -16.37
C THR A 259 11.29 8.08 -16.62
N GLU A 260 11.86 8.87 -15.71
CA GLU A 260 13.28 9.23 -15.78
C GLU A 260 14.18 8.01 -15.51
N LEU A 261 13.76 7.10 -14.62
CA LEU A 261 14.45 5.81 -14.44
C LEU A 261 14.53 4.98 -15.73
N GLN A 262 13.44 4.91 -16.49
CA GLN A 262 13.43 4.21 -17.78
C GLN A 262 14.43 4.85 -18.76
N LYS A 263 14.47 6.18 -18.84
CA LYS A 263 15.43 6.90 -19.68
C LYS A 263 16.89 6.66 -19.26
N GLN A 264 17.11 6.37 -17.99
CA GLN A 264 18.42 5.97 -17.45
C GLN A 264 18.71 4.47 -17.61
N GLY A 265 17.85 3.73 -18.34
CA GLY A 265 18.05 2.31 -18.68
C GLY A 265 17.58 1.32 -17.61
N VAL A 266 16.86 1.78 -16.59
CA VAL A 266 16.23 0.89 -15.61
C VAL A 266 14.92 0.39 -16.19
N HIS A 267 14.86 -0.92 -16.45
CA HIS A 267 13.67 -1.57 -16.99
C HIS A 267 13.09 -2.58 -16.01
N ASN A 268 11.77 -2.53 -15.85
CA ASN A 268 11.01 -3.54 -15.14
C ASN A 268 10.96 -4.83 -15.96
N ARG A 269 11.59 -5.89 -15.44
CA ARG A 269 11.62 -7.23 -16.04
C ARG A 269 10.75 -8.24 -15.30
N THR A 270 9.88 -7.75 -14.42
CA THR A 270 9.01 -8.60 -13.59
C THR A 270 8.03 -9.36 -14.48
N THR A 271 8.06 -10.69 -14.38
CA THR A 271 7.08 -11.58 -15.01
C THR A 271 5.91 -11.86 -14.06
N ALA A 272 4.85 -12.50 -14.57
CA ALA A 272 3.77 -13.00 -13.73
C ALA A 272 4.28 -14.00 -12.66
N ASP A 273 5.24 -14.85 -13.04
CA ASP A 273 5.87 -15.81 -12.10
C ASP A 273 6.63 -15.08 -10.98
N ASP A 274 7.42 -14.05 -11.31
CA ASP A 274 8.11 -13.23 -10.31
C ASP A 274 7.15 -12.60 -9.30
N TYR A 275 5.99 -12.12 -9.76
CA TYR A 275 4.96 -11.57 -8.88
C TYR A 275 4.35 -12.62 -7.96
N LEU A 276 3.99 -13.79 -8.50
CA LEU A 276 3.43 -14.90 -7.72
C LEU A 276 4.42 -15.38 -6.65
N ARG A 277 5.70 -15.51 -7.01
CA ARG A 277 6.78 -15.86 -6.08
C ARG A 277 6.93 -14.80 -4.99
N LEU A 278 6.85 -13.52 -5.34
CA LEU A 278 6.96 -12.43 -4.37
C LEU A 278 5.78 -12.40 -3.39
N VAL A 279 4.55 -12.58 -3.86
CA VAL A 279 3.37 -12.68 -2.99
C VAL A 279 3.52 -13.87 -2.05
N ALA A 280 3.91 -15.03 -2.57
CA ALA A 280 4.08 -16.25 -1.79
C ALA A 280 5.15 -16.10 -0.71
N ILE A 281 6.35 -15.61 -1.06
CA ILE A 281 7.40 -15.40 -0.05
C ILE A 281 6.98 -14.33 0.97
N SER A 282 6.19 -13.32 0.57
CA SER A 282 5.69 -12.31 1.49
C SER A 282 4.77 -12.92 2.54
N ARG A 283 3.89 -13.86 2.17
CA ARG A 283 3.06 -14.60 3.13
C ARG A 283 3.89 -15.44 4.10
N LEU A 284 4.95 -16.09 3.63
CA LEU A 284 5.85 -16.89 4.46
C LEU A 284 6.71 -16.03 5.40
N MET A 285 7.12 -14.84 4.93
CA MET A 285 7.96 -13.91 5.70
C MET A 285 7.14 -13.08 6.69
N LEU A 286 5.93 -12.63 6.34
CA LEU A 286 5.09 -11.73 7.13
C LEU A 286 4.09 -12.52 7.98
N ASN A 287 4.59 -13.31 8.93
CA ASN A 287 3.79 -14.13 9.85
C ASN A 287 2.89 -13.32 10.82
N ASN A 288 2.99 -11.99 10.83
CA ASN A 288 2.27 -11.09 11.74
C ASN A 288 1.53 -9.94 11.02
N ILE A 289 1.42 -9.99 9.69
CA ILE A 289 0.55 -9.12 8.88
C ILE A 289 -0.48 -10.02 8.20
N GLU A 290 -1.74 -9.88 8.59
CA GLU A 290 -2.79 -10.85 8.24
C GLU A 290 -3.18 -10.78 6.77
N ASN A 291 -3.22 -9.59 6.19
CA ASN A 291 -3.72 -9.38 4.84
C ASN A 291 -2.60 -9.10 3.84
N ILE A 292 -2.67 -9.76 2.68
CA ILE A 292 -1.83 -9.45 1.52
C ILE A 292 -2.75 -9.17 0.34
N GLN A 293 -2.61 -7.97 -0.22
CA GLN A 293 -3.40 -7.48 -1.34
C GLN A 293 -2.73 -7.79 -2.68
N ALA A 294 -3.51 -8.38 -3.58
CA ALA A 294 -3.16 -8.54 -4.98
C ALA A 294 -3.29 -7.19 -5.71
N SER A 295 -2.21 -6.73 -6.31
CA SER A 295 -2.16 -5.49 -7.10
C SER A 295 -2.54 -5.75 -8.55
N TRP A 296 -3.74 -6.28 -8.79
CA TRP A 296 -4.20 -6.66 -10.13
C TRP A 296 -4.20 -5.49 -11.15
N LEU A 297 -4.28 -4.24 -10.68
CA LEU A 297 -4.14 -3.03 -11.50
C LEU A 297 -2.76 -2.91 -12.18
N THR A 298 -1.74 -3.55 -11.62
CA THR A 298 -0.38 -3.53 -12.17
C THR A 298 -0.01 -4.82 -12.90
N VAL A 299 -0.50 -5.98 -12.41
CA VAL A 299 -0.13 -7.29 -12.95
C VAL A 299 -1.20 -7.95 -13.84
N GLY A 300 -2.35 -7.30 -13.98
CA GLY A 300 -3.51 -7.83 -14.67
C GLY A 300 -4.32 -8.81 -13.82
N VAL A 301 -5.58 -9.00 -14.22
CA VAL A 301 -6.58 -9.80 -13.50
C VAL A 301 -6.13 -11.25 -13.32
N VAL A 302 -5.64 -11.89 -14.39
CA VAL A 302 -5.24 -13.31 -14.34
C VAL A 302 -4.13 -13.55 -13.31
N THR A 303 -3.08 -12.73 -13.32
CA THR A 303 -1.99 -12.82 -12.35
C THR A 303 -2.49 -12.53 -10.93
N GLY A 304 -3.38 -11.54 -10.78
CA GLY A 304 -4.04 -11.24 -9.50
C GLY A 304 -4.85 -12.43 -8.97
N GLN A 305 -5.63 -13.11 -9.82
CA GLN A 305 -6.43 -14.28 -9.44
C GLN A 305 -5.53 -15.44 -9.01
N LEU A 306 -4.44 -15.68 -9.75
CA LEU A 306 -3.47 -16.72 -9.40
C LEU A 306 -2.79 -16.44 -8.06
N SER A 307 -2.57 -15.18 -7.68
CA SER A 307 -1.91 -14.83 -6.42
C SER A 307 -2.77 -15.12 -5.18
N LEU A 308 -4.10 -15.22 -5.34
CA LEU A 308 -5.02 -15.66 -4.27
C LEU A 308 -4.78 -17.12 -3.86
N HIS A 309 -4.33 -17.95 -4.80
CA HIS A 309 -3.85 -19.32 -4.56
C HIS A 309 -2.36 -19.38 -4.17
N GLY A 310 -1.75 -18.22 -3.92
CA GLY A 310 -0.34 -18.05 -3.57
C GLY A 310 -0.12 -17.22 -2.31
N GLY A 311 -1.15 -17.04 -1.48
CA GLY A 311 -1.04 -16.39 -0.17
C GLY A 311 -1.72 -15.02 -0.03
N ALA A 312 -2.15 -14.41 -1.14
CA ALA A 312 -3.00 -13.22 -1.10
C ALA A 312 -4.42 -13.58 -0.66
N ASN A 313 -5.10 -12.66 0.03
CA ASN A 313 -6.48 -12.82 0.50
C ASN A 313 -7.32 -11.56 0.27
N ASP A 314 -6.78 -10.61 -0.48
CA ASP A 314 -7.43 -9.35 -0.78
C ASP A 314 -7.18 -8.97 -2.24
N PHE A 315 -8.21 -8.52 -2.92
CA PHE A 315 -8.17 -8.15 -4.33
C PHE A 315 -8.19 -6.63 -4.55
N GLY A 316 -7.89 -5.85 -3.50
CA GLY A 316 -7.73 -4.40 -3.57
C GLY A 316 -9.04 -3.67 -3.87
N SER A 317 -8.90 -2.50 -4.50
CA SER A 317 -10.01 -1.60 -4.74
C SER A 317 -10.36 -1.43 -6.21
N ILE A 318 -11.62 -1.06 -6.47
CA ILE A 318 -11.99 -0.45 -7.75
C ILE A 318 -11.61 1.04 -7.70
N MET A 319 -10.37 1.37 -8.07
CA MET A 319 -9.93 2.77 -8.06
C MET A 319 -10.75 3.57 -9.08
N MET A 320 -11.66 4.42 -8.59
CA MET A 320 -12.48 5.29 -9.46
C MET A 320 -11.63 6.35 -10.18
N GLU A 321 -10.45 6.66 -9.65
CA GLU A 321 -9.47 7.58 -10.21
C GLU A 321 -8.07 7.11 -9.77
N GLU A 322 -7.15 6.89 -10.71
CA GLU A 322 -5.74 6.60 -10.45
C GLU A 322 -4.90 7.44 -11.43
N ASN A 323 -4.07 8.34 -10.90
CA ASN A 323 -3.28 9.27 -11.72
C ASN A 323 -1.77 9.01 -11.68
N VAL A 324 -1.26 8.18 -10.76
CA VAL A 324 0.19 8.01 -10.53
C VAL A 324 0.73 6.83 -11.32
N VAL A 325 0.11 5.66 -11.15
CA VAL A 325 0.45 4.41 -11.82
C VAL A 325 -0.08 4.37 -13.26
N SER A 326 -1.25 4.96 -13.54
CA SER A 326 -1.80 5.14 -14.88
C SER A 326 -0.95 6.11 -15.72
N ALA A 327 -0.41 7.18 -15.11
CA ALA A 327 0.56 8.04 -15.77
C ALA A 327 1.90 7.34 -16.08
N ALA A 328 2.11 6.15 -15.52
CA ALA A 328 3.25 5.29 -15.79
C ALA A 328 2.87 4.01 -16.58
N GLY A 329 1.64 3.90 -17.08
CA GLY A 329 1.22 2.88 -18.06
C GLY A 329 0.25 1.79 -17.58
N ALA A 330 -0.28 1.83 -16.35
CA ALA A 330 -1.33 0.89 -15.93
C ALA A 330 -2.67 1.16 -16.64
N ARG A 331 -3.31 0.10 -17.18
CA ARG A 331 -4.50 0.17 -18.05
C ARG A 331 -5.70 -0.67 -17.62
N TYR A 332 -5.65 -1.34 -16.47
CA TYR A 332 -6.73 -2.22 -16.00
C TYR A 332 -7.74 -1.45 -15.14
N GLY A 333 -9.02 -1.83 -15.20
CA GLY A 333 -10.09 -1.22 -14.40
C GLY A 333 -11.30 -2.16 -14.25
N PHE A 334 -12.04 -2.04 -13.15
CA PHE A 334 -13.24 -2.80 -12.83
C PHE A 334 -14.34 -1.89 -12.26
N ASP A 335 -15.59 -2.26 -12.45
CA ASP A 335 -16.70 -1.84 -11.58
C ASP A 335 -16.90 -2.86 -10.46
N ALA A 336 -17.82 -2.59 -9.53
CA ALA A 336 -18.09 -3.48 -8.40
C ALA A 336 -18.47 -4.91 -8.84
N LYS A 337 -19.22 -5.06 -9.94
CA LYS A 337 -19.59 -6.37 -10.46
C LYS A 337 -18.39 -7.11 -11.05
N GLY A 338 -17.53 -6.41 -11.77
CA GLY A 338 -16.34 -6.97 -12.40
C GLY A 338 -15.34 -7.51 -11.37
N ILE A 339 -15.05 -6.76 -10.31
CA ILE A 339 -14.13 -7.22 -9.26
C ILE A 339 -14.70 -8.43 -8.50
N GLN A 340 -16.00 -8.42 -8.19
CA GLN A 340 -16.67 -9.56 -7.57
C GLN A 340 -16.63 -10.79 -8.47
N GLN A 341 -16.92 -10.63 -9.77
CA GLN A 341 -16.87 -11.75 -10.72
C GLN A 341 -15.45 -12.30 -10.85
N ALA A 342 -14.42 -11.44 -10.92
CA ALA A 342 -13.03 -11.87 -10.96
C ALA A 342 -12.64 -12.71 -9.73
N ILE A 343 -13.15 -12.33 -8.54
CA ILE A 343 -12.95 -13.11 -7.32
C ILE A 343 -13.66 -14.47 -7.41
N ARG A 344 -14.92 -14.50 -7.88
CA ARG A 344 -15.70 -15.74 -8.07
C ARG A 344 -15.06 -16.67 -9.09
N ASP A 345 -14.56 -16.14 -10.21
CA ASP A 345 -13.87 -16.88 -11.26
C ASP A 345 -12.57 -17.54 -10.76
N ALA A 346 -11.95 -16.96 -9.72
CA ALA A 346 -10.79 -17.54 -9.05
C ALA A 346 -11.16 -18.62 -8.01
N GLY A 347 -12.46 -18.85 -7.76
CA GLY A 347 -12.95 -19.85 -6.81
C GLY A 347 -13.14 -19.33 -5.38
N PHE A 348 -13.28 -18.01 -5.19
CA PHE A 348 -13.43 -17.36 -3.89
C PHE A 348 -14.75 -16.60 -3.75
N GLU A 349 -15.12 -16.31 -2.50
CA GLU A 349 -16.30 -15.50 -2.20
C GLU A 349 -15.89 -14.03 -1.97
N PRO A 350 -16.38 -13.07 -2.78
CA PRO A 350 -16.02 -11.68 -2.61
C PRO A 350 -16.65 -11.10 -1.35
N ARG A 351 -15.83 -10.50 -0.49
CA ARG A 351 -16.25 -9.84 0.75
C ARG A 351 -15.93 -8.35 0.67
N TYR A 352 -16.96 -7.51 0.67
CA TYR A 352 -16.74 -6.08 0.79
C TYR A 352 -16.18 -5.77 2.19
N ARG A 353 -15.13 -4.96 2.26
CA ARG A 353 -14.47 -4.60 3.51
C ARG A 353 -14.29 -3.10 3.63
N ASN A 354 -14.07 -2.65 4.87
CA ASN A 354 -13.48 -1.35 5.12
C ASN A 354 -11.95 -1.43 5.17
N GLN A 355 -11.29 -0.29 5.42
CA GLN A 355 -9.84 -0.20 5.45
C GLN A 355 -9.19 -0.94 6.61
N ALA A 356 -9.90 -1.06 7.73
CA ALA A 356 -9.42 -1.75 8.92
C ALA A 356 -9.71 -3.26 8.88
N TYR A 357 -10.29 -3.77 7.78
CA TYR A 357 -10.76 -5.15 7.66
C TYR A 357 -11.76 -5.56 8.76
N GLN A 358 -12.52 -4.59 9.29
CA GLN A 358 -13.60 -4.83 10.25
C GLN A 358 -14.94 -4.90 9.54
N ASP A 359 -15.91 -5.59 10.14
CA ASP A 359 -17.31 -5.52 9.72
C ASP A 359 -17.88 -4.11 9.97
N ASP A 360 -18.49 -3.51 8.95
CA ASP A 360 -19.28 -2.28 9.06
C ASP A 360 -20.63 -2.39 8.34
N GLU A 361 -21.52 -1.42 8.54
CA GLU A 361 -22.87 -1.43 7.94
C GLU A 361 -22.88 -1.42 6.40
N LEU A 362 -21.88 -0.83 5.74
CA LEU A 362 -21.71 -0.86 4.29
C LEU A 362 -21.26 -2.26 3.83
N ASN A 363 -20.38 -2.92 4.60
CA ASN A 363 -19.98 -4.30 4.32
C ASN A 363 -21.16 -5.26 4.28
N ILE A 364 -22.17 -5.05 5.13
CA ILE A 364 -23.37 -5.89 5.16
C ILE A 364 -24.17 -5.71 3.87
N LYS A 365 -24.49 -4.47 3.49
CA LYS A 365 -25.32 -4.20 2.29
C LYS A 365 -24.65 -4.66 0.99
N MET A 366 -23.35 -4.41 0.83
CA MET A 366 -22.63 -4.76 -0.40
C MET A 366 -22.28 -6.25 -0.53
N SER A 367 -22.39 -7.03 0.55
CA SER A 367 -22.19 -8.49 0.49
C SER A 367 -23.49 -9.23 0.17
N GLU A 368 -24.65 -8.59 0.34
CA GLU A 368 -25.98 -9.15 0.06
C GLU A 368 -26.45 -8.89 -1.38
N ASP A 369 -25.93 -7.85 -2.04
CA ASP A 369 -26.21 -7.44 -3.43
C ASP A 369 -25.19 -8.02 -4.44
#